data_AF-A0A7Z9SYV5-F1
#
_entry.id   AF-A0A7Z9SYV5-F1
#
_cell.length_a   1.000
_cell.length_b   1.000
_cell.length_c   1.000
_cell.angle_alpha   90.00
_cell.angle_beta   90.00
_cell.angle_gamma   90.00
#
_symmetry.space_group_name_H-M   'P 1'
#
loop_
_entity.id
_entity.type
_entity.pdbx_description
1 polymer ?
#
loop_
_entity_poly.entity_id
_entity_poly.type
_entity_poly.pdbx_seq_one_letter_code
_entity_poly.pdbx_strand_id
1 'polypeptide(L)' 'MANTFDIKKILITTDFSEFSRYAFGYATTLAEKFEAELIILHVIQPTITPSDIAWAAPPPNLSGEHDELVKQ' A
#
# COMPACT_ATOMS: atom_id res chain seq x y z
N MET A 1 12.95 -39.33 8.38
CA MET A 1 12.56 -38.71 7.09
C MET A 1 12.70 -37.21 7.28
N ALA A 2 13.69 -36.57 6.66
CA ALA A 2 13.85 -35.13 6.78
C ALA A 2 12.83 -34.46 5.85
N ASN A 3 11.82 -33.82 6.43
CA ASN A 3 10.91 -32.95 5.69
C ASN A 3 11.60 -31.57 5.59
N THR A 4 12.50 -31.43 4.62
CA THR A 4 13.22 -30.17 4.39
C THR A 4 12.32 -29.19 3.66
N PHE A 5 11.85 -28.17 4.37
CA PHE A 5 11.22 -27.01 3.74
C PHE A 5 12.28 -26.26 2.92
N ASP A 6 12.11 -26.25 1.60
CA ASP A 6 12.96 -25.52 0.64
C ASP A 6 12.41 -24.10 0.44
N ILE A 7 12.64 -23.23 1.44
CA ILE A 7 12.21 -21.84 1.40
C ILE A 7 13.24 -21.04 0.61
N LYS A 8 12.89 -20.62 -0.61
CA LYS A 8 13.81 -19.87 -1.49
C LYS A 8 13.64 -18.36 -1.45
N LYS A 9 12.47 -17.88 -1.04
CA LYS A 9 12.12 -16.45 -1.02
C LYS A 9 11.27 -16.15 0.20
N ILE A 10 11.56 -15.03 0.86
CA ILE A 10 10.81 -14.50 1.99
C ILE A 10 10.42 -13.07 1.63
N LEU A 11 9.12 -12.75 1.66
CA LEU A 11 8.61 -11.40 1.48
C LEU A 11 8.22 -10.82 2.82
N ILE A 12 8.69 -9.61 3.11
CA ILE A 12 8.16 -8.79 4.19
C ILE A 12 7.54 -7.51 3.66
N THR A 13 6.61 -6.96 4.42
CA THR A 13 6.10 -5.60 4.20
C THR A 13 6.63 -4.66 5.28
N THR A 14 6.83 -3.40 4.92
CA THR A 14 7.21 -2.36 5.87
C THR A 14 6.43 -1.08 5.60
N ASP A 15 5.96 -0.46 6.68
CA ASP A 15 5.46 0.92 6.74
C ASP A 15 6.46 1.84 7.46
N PHE A 16 7.70 1.35 7.68
CA PHE A 16 8.77 1.97 8.46
C PHE A 16 8.46 2.21 9.95
N SER A 17 7.38 1.62 10.49
CA SER A 17 7.11 1.64 11.92
C SER A 17 8.15 0.86 12.73
N GLU A 18 8.21 1.13 14.03
CA GLU A 18 9.00 0.34 14.98
C GLU A 18 8.64 -1.16 14.93
N PHE A 19 7.34 -1.48 14.80
CA PHE A 19 6.87 -2.86 14.69
C PHE A 19 7.39 -3.58 13.44
N SER A 20 7.37 -2.88 12.29
CA SER A 20 7.91 -3.45 11.05
C SER A 20 9.42 -3.73 11.13
N ARG A 21 10.15 -2.97 11.97
CA ARG A 21 11.58 -3.18 12.22
C ARG A 21 11.86 -4.48 12.97
N TYR A 22 11.01 -4.87 13.92
CA TYR A 22 11.12 -6.17 14.57
C TYR A 22 10.90 -7.31 13.58
N ALA A 23 9.87 -7.20 12.72
CA ALA A 23 9.60 -8.19 11.68
C ALA A 23 10.79 -8.34 10.69
N PHE A 24 11.45 -7.23 10.34
CA PHE A 24 12.67 -7.26 9.52
C PHE A 24 13.80 -8.08 10.17
N GLY A 25 14.01 -7.94 11.48
CA GLY A 25 14.98 -8.74 12.22
C GLY A 25 14.72 -10.23 12.12
N TYR A 26 13.49 -10.67 12.38
CA TYR A 26 13.10 -12.08 12.26
C TYR A 26 13.25 -12.61 10.83
N ALA A 27 12.84 -11.84 9.84
CA ALA A 27 12.91 -12.25 8.44
C ALA A 27 14.36 -12.38 7.96
N THR A 28 15.27 -11.54 8.46
CA THR A 28 16.71 -11.65 8.18
C THR A 28 17.27 -12.96 8.74
N THR A 29 17.00 -13.28 10.00
CA THR A 29 17.45 -14.55 10.61
C THR A 29 16.88 -15.77 9.86
N LEU A 30 15.62 -15.70 9.40
CA LEU A 30 15.02 -16.77 8.61
C LEU A 30 15.67 -16.89 7.22
N ALA A 31 15.90 -15.77 6.54
CA ALA A 31 16.52 -15.76 5.21
C ALA A 31 17.92 -16.35 5.25
N GLU A 32 18.73 -16.00 6.26
CA GLU A 32 20.05 -16.58 6.49
C GLU A 32 19.97 -18.09 6.74
N LYS A 33 19.05 -18.54 7.59
CA LYS A 33 18.88 -19.97 7.93
C LYS A 33 18.51 -20.84 6.73
N PHE A 34 17.74 -20.30 5.79
CA PHE A 34 17.24 -21.03 4.64
C PHE A 34 17.99 -20.72 3.35
N GLU A 35 19.04 -19.88 3.39
CA GLU A 35 19.73 -19.36 2.21
C GLU A 35 18.73 -18.75 1.20
N ALA A 36 17.71 -18.08 1.72
CA ALA A 36 16.59 -17.54 0.96
C ALA A 36 16.83 -16.07 0.56
N GLU A 37 16.29 -15.68 -0.59
CA GLU A 37 16.20 -14.28 -1.00
C GLU A 37 15.20 -13.53 -0.10
N LEU A 38 15.63 -12.42 0.53
CA LEU A 38 14.75 -11.54 1.30
C LEU A 38 14.26 -10.37 0.44
N ILE A 39 12.95 -10.29 0.23
CA ILE A 39 12.27 -9.23 -0.50
C ILE A 39 11.57 -8.31 0.48
N ILE A 40 11.79 -7.00 0.35
CA ILE A 40 11.18 -5.97 1.19
C ILE A 40 10.22 -5.14 0.34
N LEU A 41 8.95 -5.07 0.75
CA LEU A 41 7.91 -4.31 0.05
C LEU A 41 7.41 -3.16 0.91
N HIS A 42 7.47 -1.95 0.37
CA HIS A 42 6.77 -0.78 0.90
C HIS A 42 5.68 -0.37 -0.10
N VAL A 43 4.44 -0.23 0.38
CA VAL A 43 3.30 0.18 -0.46
C VAL A 43 3.00 1.65 -0.19
N ILE A 44 3.02 2.46 -1.24
CA ILE A 44 2.72 3.90 -1.18
C ILE A 44 1.29 4.10 -1.70
N GLN A 45 0.48 4.84 -0.96
CA GLN A 45 -0.85 5.24 -1.45
C GLN A 45 -0.69 6.31 -2.55
N PRO A 46 -1.45 6.21 -3.66
CA PRO A 46 -1.44 7.25 -4.67
C PRO A 46 -1.98 8.56 -4.10
N THR A 47 -1.30 9.67 -4.39
CA THR A 47 -1.71 11.02 -3.95
C THR A 47 -2.97 11.50 -4.66
N ILE A 48 -3.26 10.95 -5.84
CA ILE A 48 -4.46 11.26 -6.63
C ILE A 48 -5.08 9.94 -7.03
N THR A 49 -6.32 9.74 -6.60
CA THR A 49 -7.16 8.61 -6.95
C THR A 49 -8.10 8.99 -8.09
N PRO A 50 -8.60 8.03 -8.89
CA PRO A 50 -9.65 8.28 -9.89
C PRO A 50 -10.88 9.02 -9.33
N SER A 51 -11.20 8.77 -8.05
CA SER A 51 -12.25 9.50 -7.31
C SER A 51 -11.94 10.98 -7.10
N ASP A 52 -10.68 11.33 -6.83
CA ASP A 52 -10.28 12.74 -6.67
C ASP A 52 -10.47 13.52 -7.97
N ILE A 53 -10.17 12.88 -9.11
CA ILE A 53 -10.37 13.47 -10.45
C ILE A 53 -11.87 13.55 -10.80
N ALA A 54 -12.66 12.54 -10.42
CA ALA A 54 -14.09 12.51 -10.69
C ALA A 54 -14.87 13.62 -9.95
N TRP A 55 -14.40 14.05 -8.77
CA TRP A 55 -14.98 15.17 -8.03
C TRP A 55 -14.44 16.54 -8.49
N ALA A 56 -13.20 16.59 -9.00
CA ALA A 56 -12.61 17.80 -9.55
C ALA A 56 -13.14 18.16 -10.94
N ALA A 57 -13.69 17.19 -11.68
CA ALA A 57 -14.45 17.48 -12.90
C ALA A 57 -15.78 18.13 -12.51
N PRO A 58 -16.11 19.34 -13.03
CA PRO A 58 -17.43 19.90 -12.82
C PRO A 58 -18.47 18.88 -13.29
N PRO A 59 -19.58 18.65 -12.55
CA PRO A 59 -20.62 17.75 -13.01
C PRO A 59 -21.05 18.19 -14.40
N PRO A 60 -21.19 17.25 -15.36
CA PRO A 60 -21.44 17.55 -16.76
C PRO A 60 -22.75 18.33 -17.02
N ASN A 61 -23.55 18.62 -15.99
CA ASN A 61 -24.82 19.37 -16.09
C ASN A 61 -24.94 20.63 -15.20
N LEU A 62 -23.90 21.15 -14.55
CA LEU A 62 -24.01 22.41 -13.75
C LEU A 62 -24.06 23.69 -14.60
N SER A 63 -24.79 23.70 -15.72
CA SER A 63 -25.09 24.92 -16.47
C SER A 63 -26.44 25.55 -16.11
N GLY A 64 -27.19 25.01 -15.13
CA GLY A 64 -28.60 25.36 -14.93
C GLY A 64 -29.10 25.76 -13.53
N GLU A 65 -28.34 25.60 -12.44
CA GLU A 65 -28.92 25.77 -11.08
C GLU A 65 -28.06 26.60 -10.11
N HIS A 66 -27.55 27.75 -10.55
CA HIS A 66 -26.90 28.71 -9.64
C HIS A 66 -27.76 29.94 -9.29
N ASP A 67 -28.97 30.08 -9.85
CA ASP A 67 -29.76 31.31 -9.70
C ASP A 67 -30.77 31.34 -8.53
N GLU A 68 -31.07 30.21 -7.87
CA GLU A 68 -32.13 30.19 -6.82
C GLU A 68 -31.65 30.15 -5.36
N LEU A 69 -30.39 29.80 -5.06
CA LEU A 69 -29.93 29.66 -3.66
C LEU A 69 -29.31 30.93 -3.03
N VAL A 70 -29.25 32.05 -3.76
CA VAL A 70 -28.72 33.34 -3.24
C VAL A 70 -29.86 34.33 -2.88
N LYS A 71 -31.13 33.91 -2.94
CA LYS A 71 -32.29 34.77 -2.64
C LYS A 71 -33.15 34.34 -1.44
N GLN A 72 -32.56 33.67 -0.44
CA GLN A 72 -33.19 33.52 0.88
C GLN A 72 -32.27 34.01 1.98
#